data_AF-A0A356L5G3-F1
#
_entry.id   AF-A0A356L5G3-F1
#
_cell.length_a   1.000
_cell.length_b   1.000
_cell.length_c   1.000
_cell.angle_alpha   90.00
_cell.angle_beta   90.00
_cell.angle_gamma   90.00
#
_symmetry.space_group_name_H-M   'P 1'
#
loop_
_entity.id
_entity.type
_entity.pdbx_description
1 polymer ?
#
loop_
_entity_poly.entity_id
_entity_poly.type
_entity_poly.pdbx_seq_one_letter_code
_entity_poly.pdbx_strand_id
1 'polypeptide(L)'
;MDKSFKLTILHTSDTHGCLLNEDYSHNVRVSSGMNIIANLIKSQKTKNTILIDTGDAIQGSPLLYFHQINQHKYPNPVAAVFNYIDYDYYVPGNHDFNYG
;
A
#
# COMPACT_ATOMS: atom_id res chain seq x y z
N MET A 1 16.10 34.83 -13.76
CA MET A 1 16.56 33.72 -12.90
C MET A 1 15.53 32.62 -13.05
N ASP A 2 15.90 31.46 -13.59
CA ASP A 2 15.02 30.29 -13.61
C ASP A 2 14.72 29.88 -12.16
N LYS A 3 13.44 29.81 -11.80
CA LYS A 3 13.01 29.25 -10.53
C LYS A 3 13.04 27.73 -10.67
N SER A 4 13.99 27.08 -10.02
CA SER A 4 14.01 25.63 -9.89
C SER A 4 12.99 25.19 -8.83
N PHE A 5 12.21 24.16 -9.16
CA PHE A 5 11.28 23.51 -8.24
C PHE A 5 11.71 22.06 -8.04
N LYS A 6 11.82 21.63 -6.78
CA LYS A 6 12.11 20.24 -6.43
C LYS A 6 10.81 19.55 -6.04
N LEU A 7 10.45 18.53 -6.82
CA LEU A 7 9.36 17.59 -6.58
C LEU A 7 9.96 16.23 -6.23
N THR A 8 9.42 15.59 -5.19
CA THR A 8 9.73 14.19 -4.86
C THR A 8 8.55 13.33 -5.27
N ILE A 9 8.79 12.24 -5.98
CA ILE A 9 7.76 11.23 -6.27
C ILE A 9 8.15 9.97 -5.52
N LEU A 10 7.27 9.52 -4.63
CA LEU A 10 7.37 8.23 -3.96
C LEU A 10 6.31 7.32 -4.55
N HIS A 11 6.65 6.05 -4.75
CA HIS A 11 5.66 5.09 -5.21
C HIS A 11 5.81 3.70 -4.58
N THR A 12 4.69 3.00 -4.50
CA THR A 12 4.60 1.57 -4.24
C THR A 12 3.88 0.87 -5.39
N SER A 13 4.06 -0.44 -5.53
CA SER A 13 3.44 -1.27 -6.56
C SER A 13 3.39 -2.69 -6.06
N ASP A 14 2.45 -3.49 -6.56
CA ASP A 14 2.41 -4.96 -6.37
C ASP A 14 2.50 -5.34 -4.88
N THR A 15 1.88 -4.52 -4.02
CA THR A 15 1.95 -4.73 -2.57
C THR A 15 1.19 -5.98 -2.16
N HIS A 16 0.21 -6.39 -2.97
CA HIS A 16 -0.58 -7.61 -2.81
C HIS A 16 -1.16 -7.78 -1.40
N GLY A 17 -1.48 -6.66 -0.72
CA GLY A 17 -1.93 -6.64 0.66
C GLY A 17 -0.95 -7.20 1.69
N CYS A 18 0.35 -7.14 1.42
CA CYS A 18 1.40 -7.41 2.41
C CYS A 18 1.47 -6.24 3.42
N LEU A 19 0.45 -6.12 4.27
CA LEU A 19 0.29 -4.97 5.16
C LEU A 19 1.24 -5.01 6.37
N LEU A 20 1.51 -6.22 6.87
CA LEU A 20 2.38 -6.48 8.00
C LEU A 20 3.65 -7.15 7.52
N ASN A 21 4.72 -7.00 8.31
CA ASN A 21 5.99 -7.65 8.06
C ASN A 21 6.00 -9.11 8.55
N GLU A 22 5.01 -9.87 8.11
CA GLU A 22 4.76 -11.25 8.49
C GLU A 22 4.62 -12.11 7.24
N ASP A 23 5.35 -13.23 7.21
CA ASP A 23 5.06 -14.34 6.32
C ASP A 23 4.09 -15.28 7.04
N TYR A 24 2.82 -15.21 6.63
CA TYR A 24 1.75 -16.03 7.19
C TYR A 24 1.94 -17.53 6.96
N SER A 25 2.71 -17.94 5.94
CA SER A 25 2.91 -19.36 5.60
C SER A 25 3.87 -20.04 6.57
N HIS A 26 4.90 -19.31 6.99
CA HIS A 26 5.94 -19.81 7.88
C HIS A 26 5.81 -19.27 9.31
N ASN A 27 4.88 -18.35 9.55
CA ASN A 27 4.66 -17.67 10.83
C ASN A 27 5.94 -16.99 11.36
N VAL A 28 6.63 -16.27 10.48
CA VAL A 28 7.87 -15.55 10.79
C VAL A 28 7.79 -14.09 10.39
N ARG A 29 8.61 -13.25 11.02
CA ARG A 29 8.79 -11.85 10.59
C ARG A 29 9.67 -11.78 9.36
N VAL A 30 9.35 -10.85 8.47
CA VAL A 30 10.14 -10.53 7.27
C VAL A 30 10.57 -9.06 7.28
N SER A 31 11.48 -8.70 6.38
CA SER A 31 11.99 -7.32 6.21
C SER A 31 11.19 -6.49 5.20
N SER A 32 10.05 -7.00 4.75
CA SER A 32 9.10 -6.33 3.84
C SER A 32 7.77 -6.04 4.54
N GLY A 33 6.89 -5.26 3.91
CA GLY A 33 5.53 -5.01 4.40
C GLY A 33 5.20 -3.51 4.51
N MET A 34 3.92 -3.17 4.35
CA MET A 34 3.47 -1.78 4.35
C MET A 34 3.72 -1.06 5.67
N ASN A 35 3.74 -1.76 6.80
CA ASN A 35 4.11 -1.16 8.10
C ASN A 35 5.56 -0.65 8.13
N ILE A 36 6.49 -1.31 7.44
CA ILE A 36 7.88 -0.84 7.30
C ILE A 36 7.92 0.29 6.29
N ILE A 37 7.28 0.12 5.13
CA ILE A 37 7.23 1.12 4.05
C ILE A 37 6.59 2.43 4.54
N ALA A 38 5.54 2.38 5.37
CA ALA A 38 4.91 3.55 5.97
C ALA A 38 5.89 4.42 6.76
N ASN A 39 6.79 3.80 7.52
CA ASN A 39 7.83 4.53 8.26
C ASN A 39 8.85 5.16 7.31
N LEU A 40 9.22 4.47 6.23
CA LEU A 40 10.12 5.02 5.21
C LEU A 40 9.47 6.21 4.48
N ILE A 41 8.22 6.06 4.03
CA ILE A 41 7.44 7.13 3.40
C ILE A 41 7.38 8.34 4.34
N LYS A 42 7.02 8.14 5.60
CA LYS A 42 6.96 9.22 6.60
C LYS A 42 8.30 9.93 6.78
N SER A 43 9.42 9.21 6.69
CA SER A 43 10.76 9.80 6.79
C SER A 43 11.17 10.63 5.58
N GLN A 44 10.60 10.34 4.40
CA GLN A 44 10.94 10.99 3.12
C GLN A 44 9.91 12.02 2.66
N LYS A 45 8.67 11.99 3.18
CA LYS A 45 7.57 12.87 2.75
C LYS A 45 7.88 14.31 3.14
N THR A 46 7.75 15.20 2.17
CA THR A 46 7.84 16.66 2.32
C THR A 46 6.57 17.30 1.79
N LYS A 47 6.42 18.62 1.93
CA LYS A 47 5.30 19.36 1.32
C LYS A 47 5.25 19.30 -0.21
N ASN A 48 6.35 18.94 -0.87
CA ASN A 48 6.46 18.82 -2.32
C ASN A 48 6.64 17.35 -2.73
N THR A 49 5.97 16.44 -2.02
CA THR A 49 5.99 15.01 -2.33
C THR A 49 4.65 14.61 -2.93
N ILE A 50 4.69 13.82 -4.01
CA ILE A 50 3.54 13.07 -4.51
C ILE A 50 3.78 11.60 -4.18
N LEU A 51 2.79 10.96 -3.54
CA LEU A 51 2.81 9.55 -3.17
C LEU A 51 1.75 8.78 -3.98
N ILE A 52 2.21 7.77 -4.73
CA ILE A 52 1.39 7.03 -5.68
C ILE A 52 1.49 5.53 -5.38
N ASP A 53 0.38 4.80 -5.42
CA ASP A 53 0.42 3.35 -5.57
C ASP A 53 -0.01 2.96 -6.99
N THR A 54 0.77 2.08 -7.63
CA THR A 54 0.58 1.70 -9.04
C THR A 54 -0.19 0.40 -9.25
N GLY A 55 -0.88 -0.10 -8.22
CA GLY A 55 -1.87 -1.16 -8.35
C GLY A 55 -1.45 -2.50 -7.79
N ASP A 56 -2.35 -3.47 -7.96
CA ASP A 56 -2.24 -4.82 -7.42
C ASP A 56 -2.06 -4.81 -5.89
N ALA A 57 -2.92 -4.02 -5.25
CA ALA A 57 -2.87 -3.78 -3.81
C ALA A 57 -3.94 -4.57 -3.06
N ILE A 58 -5.11 -4.81 -3.65
CA ILE A 58 -6.29 -5.35 -2.95
C ILE A 58 -6.49 -6.86 -3.12
N GLN A 59 -5.52 -7.57 -3.69
CA GLN A 59 -5.53 -9.04 -3.74
C GLN A 59 -4.11 -9.62 -3.59
N GLY A 60 -3.97 -10.76 -2.91
CA GLY A 60 -2.74 -11.58 -2.94
C GLY A 60 -2.38 -12.25 -1.61
N SER A 61 -2.39 -11.50 -0.51
CA SER A 61 -1.99 -12.02 0.80
C SER A 61 -3.09 -12.87 1.48
N PRO A 62 -2.73 -13.78 2.40
CA PRO A 62 -3.70 -14.52 3.22
C PRO A 62 -4.65 -13.62 4.02
N LEU A 63 -4.18 -12.45 4.46
CA LEU A 63 -5.01 -11.43 5.11
C LEU A 63 -6.12 -10.94 4.17
N LEU A 64 -5.80 -10.67 2.91
CA LEU A 64 -6.78 -10.22 1.94
C LEU A 64 -7.74 -11.33 1.51
N TYR A 65 -7.28 -12.58 1.45
CA TYR A 65 -8.19 -13.71 1.28
C TYR A 65 -9.20 -13.78 2.44
N PHE A 66 -8.73 -13.64 3.69
CA PHE A 66 -9.60 -13.59 4.87
C PHE A 66 -10.58 -12.40 4.84
N HIS A 67 -10.11 -11.23 4.41
CA HIS A 67 -10.98 -10.06 4.26
C HIS A 67 -12.03 -10.30 3.18
N GLN A 68 -11.66 -10.83 2.02
CA GLN A 68 -12.58 -11.09 0.91
C GLN A 68 -13.77 -11.96 1.33
N ILE A 69 -13.52 -13.05 2.06
CA ILE A 69 -14.58 -13.93 2.57
C ILE A 69 -15.44 -13.27 3.67
N ASN A 70 -14.99 -12.17 4.27
CA ASN A 70 -15.66 -11.43 5.35
C ASN A 70 -15.91 -9.95 5.00
N GLN A 71 -15.93 -9.58 3.72
CA GLN A 71 -15.86 -8.18 3.28
C GLN A 71 -17.02 -7.30 3.79
N HIS A 72 -18.17 -7.91 4.11
CA HIS A 72 -19.32 -7.18 4.67
C HIS A 72 -19.21 -6.92 6.18
N LYS A 73 -18.25 -7.55 6.88
CA LYS A 73 -18.06 -7.41 8.33
C LYS A 73 -16.97 -6.41 8.69
N TYR A 74 -15.99 -6.20 7.81
CA TYR A 74 -14.80 -5.40 8.08
C TYR A 74 -14.51 -4.43 6.94
N PRO A 75 -14.04 -3.21 7.23
CA PRO A 75 -13.57 -2.29 6.20
C PRO A 75 -12.38 -2.89 5.43
N ASN A 76 -12.18 -2.46 4.18
CA ASN A 76 -11.04 -2.89 3.38
C ASN A 76 -9.72 -2.46 4.08
N PRO A 77 -8.83 -3.40 4.44
CA PRO A 77 -7.65 -3.11 5.22
C PRO A 77 -6.58 -2.35 4.42
N VAL A 78 -6.50 -2.55 3.10
CA VAL A 78 -5.59 -1.80 2.21
C VAL A 78 -6.04 -0.35 2.14
N ALA A 79 -7.34 -0.10 1.93
CA ALA A 79 -7.89 1.26 1.93
C ALA A 79 -7.63 1.98 3.27
N ALA A 80 -7.80 1.28 4.40
CA ALA A 80 -7.50 1.84 5.71
C ALA A 80 -6.01 2.22 5.86
N VAL A 81 -5.10 1.37 5.40
CA VAL A 81 -3.66 1.64 5.43
C VAL A 81 -3.27 2.78 4.49
N PHE A 82 -3.80 2.81 3.27
CA PHE A 82 -3.51 3.87 2.29
C PHE A 82 -4.00 5.24 2.79
N ASN A 83 -5.19 5.28 3.39
CA ASN A 83 -5.71 6.49 4.05
C ASN A 83 -4.82 6.94 5.22
N TYR A 84 -4.29 6.00 6.01
CA TYR A 84 -3.39 6.32 7.12
C TYR A 84 -2.02 6.85 6.65
N ILE A 85 -1.48 6.31 5.55
CA ILE A 85 -0.20 6.73 4.96
C ILE A 85 -0.36 8.04 4.14
N ASP A 86 -1.60 8.41 3.83
CA ASP A 86 -1.97 9.63 3.09
C ASP A 86 -1.43 9.59 1.65
N TYR A 87 -1.83 8.56 0.90
CA TYR A 87 -1.58 8.43 -0.54
C TYR A 87 -2.35 9.49 -1.33
N ASP A 88 -1.69 10.08 -2.33
CA ASP A 88 -2.31 11.09 -3.20
C ASP A 88 -3.07 10.44 -4.36
N TYR A 89 -2.52 9.35 -4.91
CA TYR A 89 -3.09 8.63 -6.05
C TYR A 89 -2.96 7.12 -5.88
N TYR A 90 -3.95 6.42 -6.41
CA TYR A 90 -3.96 4.98 -6.58
C TYR A 90 -4.40 4.65 -8.00
N VAL A 91 -3.63 3.82 -8.69
CA VAL A 91 -3.93 3.34 -10.04
C VAL A 91 -4.32 1.87 -9.93
N PRO A 92 -5.53 1.46 -10.34
CA PRO A 92 -5.93 0.05 -10.32
C PRO A 92 -5.04 -0.78 -11.24
N GLY A 93 -4.49 -1.87 -10.69
CA GLY A 93 -3.81 -2.94 -11.41
C GLY A 93 -4.78 -4.04 -11.86
N ASN A 94 -4.27 -5.08 -12.53
CA ASN A 94 -5.14 -6.14 -13.05
C ASN A 94 -5.75 -6.99 -11.93
N HIS A 95 -5.04 -7.22 -10.82
CA HIS A 95 -5.53 -8.03 -9.71
C HIS A 95 -6.64 -7.32 -8.92
N ASP A 96 -6.79 -6.00 -9.07
CA ASP A 96 -7.81 -5.23 -8.38
C ASP A 96 -9.23 -5.46 -8.95
N PHE A 97 -9.33 -6.13 -10.11
CA PHE A 97 -10.60 -6.53 -10.74
C PHE A 97 -11.00 -7.99 -10.48
N ASN A 98 -10.20 -8.75 -9.74
CA ASN A 98 -10.40 -10.20 -9.56
C ASN A 98 -11.70 -10.59 -8.85
N TYR A 99 -12.35 -9.64 -8.18
CA TYR A 99 -13.52 -9.90 -7.35
C TYR A 99 -14.83 -9.28 -7.88
N GLY A 100 -14.79 -8.68 -9.08
CA GLY A 100 -15.96 -8.09 -9.73
C GLY A 100 -16.09 -6.59 -9.49
#